data_AF-A0AAW1XIN2-F1
#
_entry.id   AF-A0AAW1XIN2-F1
#
_cell.length_a   1.000
_cell.length_b   1.000
_cell.length_c   1.000
_cell.angle_alpha   90.00
_cell.angle_beta   90.00
_cell.angle_gamma   90.00
#
_symmetry.space_group_name_H-M   'P 1'
#
loop_
_entity.id
_entity.type
_entity.pdbx_description
1 polymer ?
#
loop_
_entity_poly.entity_id
_entity_poly.type
_entity_poly.pdbx_seq_one_letter_code
_entity_poly.pdbx_strand_id
1 'polypeptide(L)'
;MLWNQAPALREWIMYHAWLGVERWFIYDNNSDDGIEDVVSELDSQDYNVTRQSWPWIKTQEAGFSHCALKARDECTWVGFFDVDEFFYFPREFRKRRSGIPGENSLWKLVSNFSDSETIAELRTDCHSFAPKGTSPSSEQICLMLLLLNVVHHFRLREGYRHLNVPEGIAVINHYKYQVWETFSQVLQKGCYICCGLARGSKKGSKDRAPGLGTEAIEPPNWRLRFCEVWDTGLKDFVLAYFSDPSTGSLPWERALLR
;
A
#
# COMPACT_ATOMS: atom_id res chain seq x y z
N MET A 1 -0.26 -8.49 -1.80
CA MET A 1 0.72 -9.58 -2.09
C MET A 1 2.07 -8.90 -2.16
N LEU A 2 3.09 -9.44 -1.53
CA LEU A 2 4.39 -8.79 -1.46
C LEU A 2 5.53 -9.76 -1.75
N TRP A 3 6.68 -9.18 -2.04
CA TRP A 3 7.97 -9.86 -2.11
C TRP A 3 9.05 -8.89 -1.64
N ASN A 4 9.86 -9.34 -0.68
CA ASN A 4 10.95 -8.59 -0.09
C ASN A 4 10.58 -7.17 0.39
N GLN A 5 9.55 -7.08 1.22
CA GLN A 5 9.06 -5.80 1.79
C GLN A 5 9.22 -5.73 3.32
N ALA A 6 9.97 -6.64 3.94
CA ALA A 6 10.19 -6.66 5.39
C ALA A 6 10.68 -5.32 5.96
N PRO A 7 11.58 -4.55 5.29
CA PRO A 7 12.04 -3.26 5.81
C PRO A 7 10.93 -2.21 5.94
N ALA A 8 9.92 -2.23 5.06
CA ALA A 8 8.82 -1.26 5.06
C ALA A 8 7.59 -1.74 5.86
N LEU A 9 7.51 -3.03 6.15
CA LEU A 9 6.31 -3.66 6.71
C LEU A 9 5.94 -3.11 8.09
N ARG A 10 6.92 -2.77 8.93
CA ARG A 10 6.70 -2.19 10.27
C ARG A 10 6.02 -0.83 10.19
N GLU A 11 6.62 0.08 9.42
CA GLU A 11 6.07 1.42 9.20
C GLU A 11 4.63 1.31 8.69
N TRP A 12 4.44 0.48 7.66
CA TRP A 12 3.15 0.32 7.01
C TRP A 12 2.08 -0.23 7.98
N ILE A 13 2.37 -1.28 8.76
CA ILE A 13 1.43 -1.86 9.72
C ILE A 13 1.15 -0.89 10.87
N MET A 14 2.19 -0.33 11.50
CA MET A 14 2.02 0.56 12.66
C MET A 14 1.25 1.83 12.31
N TYR A 15 1.53 2.42 11.13
CA TYR A 15 0.82 3.58 10.64
C TYR A 15 -0.67 3.29 10.40
N HIS A 16 -0.99 2.20 9.70
CA HIS A 16 -2.37 1.83 9.40
C HIS A 16 -3.13 1.35 10.64
N ALA A 17 -2.43 0.74 11.61
CA ALA A 17 -3.01 0.42 12.92
C ALA A 17 -3.47 1.69 13.66
N TRP A 18 -2.65 2.74 13.65
CA TRP A 18 -3.03 4.04 14.22
C TRP A 18 -4.23 4.69 13.50
N LEU A 19 -4.41 4.43 12.20
CA LEU A 19 -5.61 4.84 11.46
C LEU A 19 -6.85 4.00 11.78
N GLY A 20 -6.69 2.89 12.51
CA GLY A 20 -7.76 2.01 12.97
C GLY A 20 -7.94 0.74 12.13
N VAL A 21 -6.90 0.28 11.42
CA VAL A 21 -6.88 -1.09 10.87
C VAL A 21 -6.63 -2.07 12.01
N GLU A 22 -7.33 -3.21 12.01
CA GLU A 22 -7.35 -4.15 13.15
C GLU A 22 -6.83 -5.56 12.78
N ARG A 23 -6.70 -5.88 11.48
CA ARG A 23 -6.34 -7.22 11.00
C ARG A 23 -5.53 -7.16 9.71
N TRP A 24 -4.47 -7.96 9.63
CA TRP A 24 -3.62 -8.05 8.43
C TRP A 24 -3.50 -9.47 7.90
N PHE A 25 -3.65 -9.59 6.58
CA PHE A 25 -3.42 -10.81 5.82
C PHE A 25 -2.27 -10.58 4.82
N ILE A 26 -1.07 -11.01 5.19
CA ILE A 26 0.15 -10.84 4.40
C ILE A 26 0.32 -12.01 3.44
N TYR A 27 0.09 -11.78 2.15
CA TYR A 27 0.37 -12.77 1.10
C TYR A 27 1.82 -12.63 0.64
N ASP A 28 2.67 -13.51 1.13
CA ASP A 28 4.11 -13.51 0.88
C ASP A 28 4.49 -14.45 -0.27
N ASN A 29 5.07 -13.89 -1.33
CA ASN A 29 5.53 -14.62 -2.50
C ASN A 29 7.01 -15.07 -2.34
N ASN A 30 7.27 -15.89 -1.32
CA ASN A 30 8.60 -16.43 -1.00
C ASN A 30 9.68 -15.35 -0.83
N SER A 31 9.45 -14.39 0.08
CA SER A 31 10.48 -13.40 0.43
C SER A 31 11.71 -14.04 1.10
N ASP A 32 12.87 -13.44 0.88
CA ASP A 32 14.18 -13.87 1.41
C ASP A 32 14.85 -12.81 2.31
N ASP A 33 14.07 -11.86 2.83
CA ASP A 33 14.52 -10.66 3.54
C ASP A 33 14.18 -10.65 5.04
N GLY A 34 13.90 -11.82 5.63
CA GLY A 34 13.57 -11.94 7.05
C GLY A 34 12.13 -11.56 7.40
N ILE A 35 11.21 -11.55 6.42
CA ILE A 35 9.81 -11.19 6.66
C ILE A 35 9.11 -12.03 7.75
N GLU A 36 9.52 -13.28 7.93
CA GLU A 36 8.95 -14.17 8.94
C GLU A 36 9.20 -13.65 10.35
N ASP A 37 10.42 -13.17 10.63
CA ASP A 37 10.78 -12.57 11.91
C ASP A 37 9.99 -11.28 12.15
N VAL A 38 9.85 -10.44 11.11
CA VAL A 38 9.08 -9.20 11.20
C VAL A 38 7.60 -9.45 11.48
N VAL A 39 6.99 -10.43 10.79
CA VAL A 39 5.58 -10.79 11.04
C VAL A 39 5.40 -11.38 12.43
N SER A 40 6.28 -12.28 12.87
CA SER A 40 6.20 -12.89 14.20
C SER A 40 6.33 -11.84 15.30
N GLU A 41 7.20 -10.84 15.12
CA GLU A 41 7.34 -9.76 16.08
C GLU A 41 6.08 -8.89 16.15
N LEU A 42 5.54 -8.47 15.00
CA LEU A 42 4.33 -7.63 14.97
C LEU A 42 3.13 -8.36 15.57
N ASP A 43 2.99 -9.66 15.32
CA ASP A 43 1.93 -10.46 15.93
C ASP A 43 2.11 -10.56 17.46
N SER A 44 3.35 -10.68 17.96
CA SER A 44 3.64 -10.66 19.40
C SER A 44 3.38 -9.30 20.08
N GLN A 45 3.23 -8.24 19.28
CA GLN A 45 2.86 -6.89 19.73
C GLN A 45 1.34 -6.63 19.58
N ASP A 46 0.54 -7.68 19.41
CA ASP A 46 -0.92 -7.63 19.29
C ASP A 46 -1.44 -6.91 18.03
N TYR A 47 -0.61 -6.76 16.98
CA TYR A 47 -1.08 -6.24 15.68
C TYR A 47 -1.91 -7.26 14.87
N ASN A 48 -2.09 -8.50 15.34
CA ASN A 48 -2.96 -9.49 14.70
C ASN A 48 -2.63 -9.71 13.20
N VAL A 49 -1.39 -10.12 12.93
CA VAL A 49 -0.82 -10.20 11.58
C VAL A 49 -0.66 -11.67 11.19
N THR A 50 -1.29 -12.09 10.09
CA THR A 50 -1.09 -13.45 9.55
C THR A 50 -0.31 -13.44 8.25
N ARG A 51 0.71 -14.30 8.16
CA ARG A 51 1.41 -14.59 6.90
C ARG A 51 0.78 -15.79 6.21
N GLN A 52 0.51 -15.63 4.92
CA GLN A 52 0.07 -16.66 3.99
C GLN A 52 1.17 -16.82 2.95
N SER A 53 1.83 -17.99 2.93
CA SER A 53 2.74 -18.34 1.83
C SER A 53 1.93 -18.44 0.53
N TRP A 54 2.41 -17.76 -0.50
CA TRP A 54 1.76 -17.67 -1.81
C TRP A 54 2.79 -17.77 -2.95
N PRO A 55 3.43 -18.93 -3.15
CA PRO A 55 4.60 -19.11 -4.01
C PRO A 55 4.28 -19.20 -5.52
N TRP A 56 3.22 -18.53 -5.98
CA TRP A 56 2.75 -18.63 -7.37
C TRP A 56 2.97 -17.32 -8.14
N ILE A 57 3.68 -17.42 -9.27
CA ILE A 57 4.05 -16.29 -10.12
C ILE A 57 2.81 -15.69 -10.80
N LYS A 58 2.68 -14.36 -10.78
CA LYS A 58 1.60 -13.59 -11.43
C LYS A 58 0.19 -14.00 -11.00
N THR A 59 0.01 -14.28 -9.71
CA THR A 59 -1.27 -14.71 -9.14
C THR A 59 -1.85 -13.72 -8.14
N GLN A 60 -1.53 -12.43 -8.27
CA GLN A 60 -2.02 -11.37 -7.36
C GLN A 60 -3.54 -11.42 -7.18
N GLU A 61 -4.29 -11.55 -8.28
CA GLU A 61 -5.75 -11.60 -8.29
C GLU A 61 -6.31 -12.84 -7.59
N ALA A 62 -5.63 -13.99 -7.75
CA ALA A 62 -6.00 -15.21 -7.05
C ALA A 62 -5.75 -15.05 -5.54
N GLY A 63 -4.66 -14.38 -5.16
CA GLY A 63 -4.38 -14.00 -3.78
C GLY A 63 -5.47 -13.08 -3.20
N PHE A 64 -5.91 -12.07 -3.94
CA PHE A 64 -7.02 -11.20 -3.50
C PHE A 64 -8.33 -11.96 -3.35
N SER A 65 -8.65 -12.85 -4.29
CA SER A 65 -9.85 -13.69 -4.23
C SER A 65 -9.84 -14.64 -3.02
N HIS A 66 -8.70 -15.27 -2.75
CA HIS A 66 -8.52 -16.13 -1.58
C HIS A 66 -8.60 -15.31 -0.28
N CYS A 67 -7.99 -14.12 -0.25
CA CYS A 67 -8.04 -13.21 0.89
C CYS A 67 -9.46 -12.78 1.21
N ALA A 68 -10.25 -12.39 0.19
CA ALA A 68 -11.65 -12.08 0.37
C ALA A 68 -12.35 -13.26 1.08
N LEU A 69 -12.32 -14.46 0.49
CA LEU A 69 -12.98 -15.64 1.09
C LEU A 69 -12.58 -15.89 2.55
N LYS A 70 -11.30 -15.71 2.90
CA LYS A 70 -10.80 -15.87 4.27
C LYS A 70 -11.27 -14.76 5.21
N ALA A 71 -11.20 -13.51 4.77
CA ALA A 71 -11.56 -12.35 5.58
C ALA A 71 -13.07 -12.23 5.84
N ARG A 72 -13.90 -12.92 5.03
CA ARG A 72 -15.36 -12.90 5.12
C ARG A 72 -15.93 -13.02 6.53
N ASP A 73 -15.39 -13.97 7.28
CA ASP A 73 -15.94 -14.38 8.55
C ASP A 73 -15.30 -13.61 9.72
N GLU A 74 -14.23 -12.85 9.44
CA GLU A 74 -13.42 -12.10 10.42
C GLU A 74 -13.59 -10.58 10.28
N CYS A 75 -14.00 -10.06 9.11
CA CYS A 75 -13.93 -8.63 8.79
C CYS A 75 -15.24 -8.11 8.19
N THR A 76 -15.74 -7.00 8.72
CA THR A 76 -16.81 -6.23 8.07
C THR A 76 -16.27 -5.50 6.86
N TRP A 77 -15.16 -4.77 7.03
CA TRP A 77 -14.48 -4.04 5.97
C TRP A 77 -13.12 -4.67 5.64
N VAL A 78 -12.82 -4.84 4.35
CA VAL A 78 -11.53 -5.35 3.83
C VAL A 78 -11.00 -4.33 2.81
N GLY A 79 -9.70 -4.07 2.85
CA GLY A 79 -9.03 -3.31 1.80
C GLY A 79 -7.82 -4.07 1.26
N PHE A 80 -7.51 -3.83 -0.01
CA PHE A 80 -6.35 -4.41 -0.68
C PHE A 80 -5.35 -3.30 -0.91
N PHE A 81 -4.14 -3.49 -0.40
CA PHE A 81 -3.09 -2.48 -0.40
C PHE A 81 -1.75 -3.08 -0.81
N ASP A 82 -0.99 -2.29 -1.54
CA ASP A 82 0.45 -2.50 -1.66
C ASP A 82 1.17 -1.88 -0.43
N VAL A 83 2.35 -2.39 -0.08
CA VAL A 83 3.08 -1.97 1.15
C VAL A 83 3.61 -0.53 1.05
N ASP A 84 3.67 0.00 -0.17
CA ASP A 84 4.07 1.38 -0.48
C ASP A 84 2.88 2.35 -0.64
N GLU A 85 1.66 1.91 -0.30
CA GLU A 85 0.45 2.74 -0.30
C GLU A 85 0.07 3.17 1.13
N PHE A 86 -0.13 4.47 1.31
CA PHE A 86 -0.50 5.06 2.60
C PHE A 86 -1.73 5.93 2.47
N PHE A 87 -2.72 5.70 3.32
CA PHE A 87 -3.81 6.65 3.45
C PHE A 87 -3.33 8.00 3.96
N TYR A 88 -3.97 9.06 3.51
CA TYR A 88 -3.79 10.41 4.02
C TYR A 88 -5.17 11.04 4.20
N PHE A 89 -5.41 11.68 5.35
CA PHE A 89 -6.68 12.34 5.67
C PHE A 89 -6.45 13.85 5.84
N PRO A 90 -6.45 14.64 4.75
CA PRO A 90 -6.00 16.04 4.77
C PRO A 90 -6.76 16.93 5.75
N ARG A 91 -8.04 16.63 5.98
CA ARG A 91 -8.87 17.37 6.96
C ARG A 91 -8.60 16.92 8.38
N GLU A 92 -8.51 15.62 8.64
CA GLU A 92 -8.34 15.10 10.00
C GLU A 92 -6.95 15.42 10.56
N PHE A 93 -5.91 15.35 9.74
CA PHE A 93 -4.52 15.55 10.17
C PHE A 93 -4.22 17.02 10.51
N ARG A 94 -5.04 17.94 10.02
CA ARG A 94 -4.93 19.39 10.32
C ARG A 94 -5.75 19.83 11.55
N LYS A 95 -6.63 18.96 12.08
CA LYS A 95 -7.46 19.34 13.24
C LYS A 95 -6.58 19.47 14.48
N ARG A 96 -6.70 20.60 15.18
CA ARG A 96 -6.07 20.76 16.50
C ARG A 96 -6.99 20.17 17.57
N ARG A 97 -6.57 19.06 18.17
CA ARG A 97 -7.23 18.39 19.29
C ARG A 97 -6.17 17.94 20.32
N SER A 98 -6.60 17.52 21.50
CA SER A 98 -5.73 16.80 22.44
C SER A 98 -5.37 15.44 21.85
N GLY A 99 -4.07 15.10 21.80
CA GLY A 99 -3.56 13.85 21.20
C GLY A 99 -3.05 14.01 19.76
N ILE A 100 -2.71 12.88 19.13
CA ILE A 100 -2.24 12.87 17.74
C ILE A 100 -3.44 13.01 16.80
N PRO A 101 -3.52 14.06 15.97
CA PRO A 101 -4.68 14.28 15.12
C PRO A 101 -4.73 13.27 13.98
N GLY A 102 -5.91 12.74 13.67
CA GLY A 102 -6.06 11.73 12.63
C GLY A 102 -6.13 10.29 13.14
N GLU A 103 -5.97 10.06 14.45
CA GLU A 103 -6.13 8.73 15.04
C GLU A 103 -7.53 8.16 14.74
N ASN A 104 -7.56 6.89 14.33
CA ASN A 104 -8.78 6.17 13.94
C ASN A 104 -9.54 6.81 12.75
N SER A 105 -8.89 7.60 11.89
CA SER A 105 -9.59 8.28 10.78
C SER A 105 -10.15 7.31 9.74
N LEU A 106 -9.43 6.23 9.43
CA LEU A 106 -9.93 5.22 8.49
C LEU A 106 -11.11 4.46 9.10
N TRP A 107 -10.99 4.04 10.36
CA TRP A 107 -12.09 3.41 11.10
C TRP A 107 -13.34 4.31 11.16
N LYS A 108 -13.17 5.60 11.45
CA LYS A 108 -14.28 6.59 11.46
C LYS A 108 -14.91 6.75 10.08
N LEU A 109 -14.12 6.67 9.01
CA LEU A 109 -14.64 6.76 7.65
C LEU A 109 -15.50 5.54 7.32
N VAL A 110 -14.99 4.33 7.53
CA VAL A 110 -15.70 3.09 7.17
C VAL A 110 -16.90 2.81 8.07
N SER A 111 -16.82 3.13 9.37
CA SER A 111 -17.92 2.92 10.32
C SER A 111 -19.19 3.70 9.96
N ASN A 112 -19.08 4.85 9.30
CA ASN A 112 -20.25 5.60 8.81
C ASN A 112 -21.06 4.85 7.75
N PHE A 113 -20.50 3.78 7.17
CA PHE A 113 -21.12 2.99 6.12
C PHE A 113 -21.33 1.52 6.50
N SER A 114 -20.88 1.09 7.68
CA SER A 114 -21.03 -0.30 8.14
C SER A 114 -22.48 -0.78 8.18
N ASP A 115 -23.41 0.11 8.54
CA ASP A 115 -24.85 -0.19 8.58
C ASP A 115 -25.57 0.11 7.26
N SER A 116 -24.84 0.46 6.19
CA SER A 116 -25.45 0.78 4.91
C SER A 116 -26.00 -0.46 4.21
N GLU A 117 -27.27 -0.43 3.85
CA GLU A 117 -27.89 -1.51 3.06
C GLU A 117 -27.44 -1.52 1.60
N THR A 118 -26.85 -0.41 1.10
CA THR A 118 -26.54 -0.25 -0.33
C THR A 118 -25.08 0.08 -0.64
N ILE A 119 -24.33 0.69 0.29
CA ILE A 119 -22.91 1.00 0.07
C ILE A 119 -22.06 -0.21 0.46
N ALA A 120 -21.29 -0.73 -0.50
CA ALA A 120 -20.35 -1.85 -0.25
C ALA A 120 -18.96 -1.61 -0.86
N GLU A 121 -18.66 -0.40 -1.32
CA GLU A 121 -17.32 -0.07 -1.83
C GLU A 121 -17.06 1.41 -1.61
N LEU A 122 -15.87 1.72 -1.10
CA LEU A 122 -15.37 3.08 -0.98
C LEU A 122 -14.21 3.23 -1.97
N ARG A 123 -14.30 4.21 -2.86
CA ARG A 123 -13.22 4.52 -3.80
C ARG A 123 -12.56 5.81 -3.38
N THR A 124 -11.25 5.85 -3.43
CA THR A 124 -10.47 7.03 -3.10
C THR A 124 -9.50 7.28 -4.23
N ASP A 125 -9.14 8.54 -4.44
CA ASP A 125 -8.10 8.86 -5.40
C ASP A 125 -6.74 8.39 -4.88
N CYS A 126 -5.84 8.06 -5.81
CA CYS A 126 -4.47 7.66 -5.52
C CYS A 126 -3.50 8.64 -6.19
N HIS A 127 -2.66 9.27 -5.37
CA HIS A 127 -1.55 10.11 -5.82
C HIS A 127 -0.30 9.24 -6.00
N SER A 128 0.19 9.16 -7.25
CA SER A 128 1.39 8.41 -7.57
C SER A 128 2.66 9.26 -7.43
N PHE A 129 3.53 8.89 -6.49
CA PHE A 129 4.85 9.48 -6.31
C PHE A 129 5.90 8.69 -7.10
N ALA A 130 5.72 8.63 -8.44
CA ALA A 130 6.40 7.67 -9.32
C ALA A 130 6.62 8.17 -10.77
N PRO A 131 7.66 7.68 -11.50
CA PRO A 131 7.98 8.12 -12.85
C PRO A 131 6.84 7.99 -13.83
N LYS A 132 6.38 9.13 -14.36
CA LYS A 132 5.27 9.23 -15.32
C LYS A 132 5.36 8.18 -16.43
N GLY A 133 4.56 7.14 -16.30
CA GLY A 133 4.27 6.13 -17.32
C GLY A 133 2.77 5.85 -17.34
N THR A 134 1.97 6.81 -17.84
CA THR A 134 0.52 6.74 -18.14
C THR A 134 -0.49 6.55 -16.99
N SER A 135 -1.34 7.58 -16.84
CA SER A 135 -2.68 7.66 -16.22
C SER A 135 -2.84 7.30 -14.73
N PRO A 136 -3.59 8.11 -13.95
CA PRO A 136 -3.95 7.75 -12.59
C PRO A 136 -4.77 6.46 -12.59
N SER A 137 -4.31 5.44 -11.88
CA SER A 137 -5.14 4.31 -11.50
C SER A 137 -5.88 4.68 -10.22
N SER A 138 -7.21 4.69 -10.26
CA SER A 138 -8.00 4.72 -9.03
C SER A 138 -7.74 3.42 -8.26
N GLU A 139 -7.14 3.50 -7.07
CA GLU A 139 -7.04 2.36 -6.16
C GLU A 139 -8.36 2.18 -5.41
N GLN A 140 -8.80 0.93 -5.30
CA GLN A 140 -10.15 0.57 -4.88
C GLN A 140 -10.11 -0.07 -3.50
N ILE A 141 -10.78 0.54 -2.51
CA ILE A 141 -11.08 -0.12 -1.23
C ILE A 141 -12.40 -0.85 -1.44
N CYS A 142 -12.30 -2.12 -1.82
CA CYS A 142 -13.45 -2.94 -2.18
C CYS A 142 -13.92 -3.79 -0.99
N LEU A 143 -15.20 -3.70 -0.62
CA LEU A 143 -15.78 -4.58 0.40
C LEU A 143 -16.47 -5.82 -0.12
N MET A 144 -16.44 -6.80 0.77
CA MET A 144 -16.95 -8.15 0.66
C MET A 144 -18.39 -8.24 1.20
N LEU A 145 -19.33 -8.91 0.55
CA LEU A 145 -19.75 -10.31 0.79
C LEU A 145 -20.16 -11.00 -0.53
N LEU A 146 -20.08 -10.27 -1.64
CA LEU A 146 -20.96 -10.48 -2.79
C LEU A 146 -20.24 -10.22 -4.12
N LEU A 147 -18.95 -10.52 -4.17
CA LEU A 147 -18.15 -10.28 -5.36
C LEU A 147 -18.29 -11.45 -6.34
N LEU A 148 -18.68 -11.15 -7.58
CA LEU A 148 -18.51 -12.06 -8.70
C LEU A 148 -17.10 -11.86 -9.24
N ASN A 149 -16.24 -12.87 -9.09
CA ASN A 149 -14.87 -12.82 -9.58
C ASN A 149 -14.86 -12.92 -11.10
N VAL A 150 -14.50 -11.81 -11.76
CA VAL A 150 -13.95 -11.83 -13.11
C VAL A 150 -12.58 -11.17 -13.00
N VAL A 151 -11.56 -11.99 -13.28
CA VAL A 151 -10.16 -11.66 -13.58
C VAL A 151 -10.03 -10.16 -13.92
N HIS A 152 -9.30 -9.42 -13.06
CA HIS A 152 -8.99 -7.97 -13.04
C HIS A 152 -9.97 -6.97 -12.39
N HIS A 153 -11.24 -7.31 -12.10
CA HIS A 153 -12.18 -6.35 -11.48
C HIS A 153 -13.17 -7.02 -10.53
N PHE A 154 -13.10 -6.64 -9.25
CA PHE A 154 -14.17 -6.94 -8.31
C PHE A 154 -15.45 -6.23 -8.76
N ARG A 155 -16.53 -7.00 -8.95
CA ARG A 155 -17.86 -6.45 -9.23
C ARG A 155 -18.74 -6.64 -8.02
N LEU A 156 -19.35 -5.54 -7.58
CA LEU A 156 -20.43 -5.58 -6.61
C LEU A 156 -21.61 -6.39 -7.14
N ARG A 157 -22.24 -7.17 -6.25
CA ARG A 157 -23.53 -7.81 -6.55
C ARG A 157 -24.61 -6.76 -6.80
N GLU A 158 -25.58 -7.17 -7.59
CA GLU A 158 -26.79 -6.41 -7.83
C GLU A 158 -27.43 -5.90 -6.53
N GLY A 159 -27.84 -4.63 -6.53
CA GLY A 159 -28.38 -3.93 -5.35
C GLY A 159 -27.35 -3.10 -4.57
N TYR A 160 -26.06 -3.38 -4.73
CA TYR A 160 -24.98 -2.63 -4.08
C TYR A 160 -24.33 -1.62 -5.02
N ARG A 161 -23.80 -0.54 -4.44
CA ARG A 161 -23.12 0.54 -5.16
C ARG A 161 -21.85 0.99 -4.43
N HIS A 162 -20.97 1.63 -5.20
CA HIS A 162 -19.77 2.28 -4.68
C HIS A 162 -20.05 3.75 -4.31
N LEU A 163 -19.21 4.29 -3.44
CA LEU A 163 -19.14 5.71 -3.12
C LEU A 163 -17.72 6.20 -3.40
N ASN A 164 -17.59 7.27 -4.19
CA ASN A 164 -16.32 7.95 -4.34
C ASN A 164 -16.13 8.92 -3.17
N VAL A 165 -15.10 8.68 -2.37
CA VAL A 165 -14.69 9.52 -1.25
C VAL A 165 -13.91 10.72 -1.81
N PRO A 166 -14.32 11.96 -1.51
CA PRO A 166 -13.60 13.14 -1.96
C PRO A 166 -12.16 13.18 -1.40
N GLU A 167 -11.19 13.62 -2.21
CA GLU A 167 -9.77 13.77 -1.83
C GLU A 167 -9.55 14.53 -0.51
N GLY A 168 -10.39 15.54 -0.23
CA GLY A 168 -10.33 16.31 1.01
C GLY A 168 -10.67 15.51 2.26
N ILE A 169 -11.33 14.36 2.12
CA ILE A 169 -11.68 13.45 3.22
C ILE A 169 -10.60 12.38 3.37
N ALA A 170 -10.30 11.66 2.30
CA ALA A 170 -9.25 10.65 2.25
C ALA A 170 -8.65 10.59 0.84
N VAL A 171 -7.36 10.27 0.78
CA VAL A 171 -6.59 10.01 -0.44
C VAL A 171 -5.56 8.93 -0.14
N ILE A 172 -5.16 8.14 -1.13
CA ILE A 172 -4.03 7.22 -1.00
C ILE A 172 -2.81 7.86 -1.66
N ASN A 173 -1.66 7.79 -0.99
CA ASN A 173 -0.37 8.16 -1.54
C ASN A 173 0.43 6.89 -1.85
N HIS A 174 0.77 6.68 -3.12
CA HIS A 174 1.55 5.53 -3.58
C HIS A 174 3.02 5.90 -3.81
N TYR A 175 3.93 5.37 -2.99
CA TYR A 175 5.36 5.69 -2.98
C TYR A 175 6.22 4.68 -3.75
N LYS A 176 6.00 4.61 -5.06
CA LYS A 176 6.49 3.51 -5.89
C LYS A 176 8.02 3.50 -6.12
N TYR A 177 8.73 4.65 -6.14
CA TYR A 177 10.14 4.70 -6.61
C TYR A 177 11.07 5.81 -6.05
N GLN A 178 10.86 6.33 -4.84
CA GLN A 178 11.66 7.47 -4.36
C GLN A 178 13.07 7.09 -3.89
N VAL A 179 13.28 5.86 -3.43
CA VAL A 179 14.56 5.39 -2.89
C VAL A 179 15.32 4.58 -3.93
N TRP A 180 16.44 5.13 -4.42
CA TRP A 180 17.24 4.50 -5.49
C TRP A 180 17.76 3.12 -5.11
N GLU A 181 18.21 2.95 -3.86
CA GLU A 181 18.77 1.68 -3.38
C GLU A 181 17.77 0.52 -3.54
N THR A 182 16.52 0.73 -3.10
CA THR A 182 15.41 -0.23 -3.27
C THR A 182 15.08 -0.45 -4.74
N PHE A 183 14.97 0.62 -5.53
CA PHE A 183 14.63 0.53 -6.94
C PHE A 183 15.69 -0.21 -7.78
N SER A 184 16.97 0.03 -7.49
CA SER A 184 18.10 -0.55 -8.22
C SER A 184 18.12 -2.09 -8.16
N GLN A 185 17.63 -2.67 -7.06
CA GLN A 185 17.53 -4.12 -6.88
C GLN A 185 16.53 -4.75 -7.85
N VAL A 186 15.45 -4.03 -8.18
CA VAL A 186 14.43 -4.48 -9.16
C VAL A 186 15.01 -4.57 -10.58
N LEU A 187 15.93 -3.66 -10.92
CA LEU A 187 16.66 -3.67 -12.20
C LEU A 187 17.68 -4.81 -12.27
N GLN A 188 18.43 -5.04 -11.17
CA GLN A 188 19.47 -6.07 -11.10
C GLN A 188 18.90 -7.49 -11.19
N LYS A 189 17.72 -7.73 -10.61
CA LYS A 189 17.06 -9.05 -10.63
C LYS A 189 16.22 -9.30 -11.88
N GLY A 190 16.21 -8.36 -12.84
CA GLY A 190 15.50 -8.57 -14.10
C GLY A 190 13.97 -8.70 -13.95
N CYS A 191 13.37 -8.15 -12.89
CA CYS A 191 11.90 -8.12 -12.73
C CYS A 191 11.20 -7.22 -13.78
N TYR A 192 11.98 -6.37 -14.48
CA TYR A 192 11.60 -5.68 -15.71
C TYR A 192 12.13 -6.35 -17.00
N ILE A 193 12.60 -7.60 -16.94
CA ILE A 193 12.71 -8.42 -18.15
C ILE A 193 11.28 -8.85 -18.49
N CYS A 194 10.49 -7.90 -18.99
CA CYS A 194 9.36 -8.23 -19.82
C CYS A 194 9.90 -9.06 -20.99
N CYS A 195 9.42 -10.29 -21.09
CA CYS A 195 9.46 -11.19 -22.24
C CYS A 195 10.01 -10.55 -23.53
N GLY A 196 11.24 -10.91 -23.92
CA GLY A 196 11.74 -10.63 -25.26
C GLY A 196 13.23 -10.31 -25.34
N LEU A 197 14.10 -11.25 -25.00
CA LEU A 197 15.43 -11.29 -25.61
C LEU A 197 15.35 -12.06 -26.93
N ALA A 198 14.59 -11.49 -27.88
CA ALA A 198 14.81 -11.68 -29.30
C ALA A 198 15.02 -10.28 -29.86
N ARG A 199 16.24 -10.05 -30.35
CA ARG A 199 16.75 -8.77 -30.86
C ARG A 199 15.67 -8.00 -31.62
N GLY A 200 15.28 -6.83 -31.09
CA GLY A 200 14.74 -5.75 -31.92
C GLY A 200 13.22 -5.57 -32.03
N SER A 201 12.37 -6.02 -31.10
CA SER A 201 10.96 -5.58 -31.15
C SER A 201 10.31 -5.33 -29.78
N LYS A 202 9.52 -4.24 -29.73
CA LYS A 202 8.68 -3.70 -28.63
C LYS A 202 9.37 -2.80 -27.59
N LYS A 203 9.68 -1.56 -28.01
CA LYS A 203 9.93 -0.38 -27.15
C LYS A 203 8.68 0.14 -26.39
N GLY A 204 7.70 -0.71 -26.09
CA GLY A 204 6.33 -0.29 -25.74
C GLY A 204 5.76 -0.83 -24.43
N SER A 205 6.58 -1.21 -23.46
CA SER A 205 6.06 -1.48 -22.11
C SER A 205 5.77 -0.17 -21.40
N LYS A 206 4.54 -0.01 -20.88
CA LYS A 206 4.08 1.17 -20.12
C LYS A 206 4.71 1.26 -18.73
N ASP A 207 5.33 0.19 -18.25
CA ASP A 207 5.85 0.09 -16.87
C ASP A 207 7.33 0.52 -16.76
N ARG A 208 7.92 1.11 -17.81
CA ARG A 208 9.29 1.61 -17.75
C ARG A 208 9.35 3.03 -17.19
N ALA A 209 10.19 3.23 -16.18
CA ALA A 209 10.60 4.57 -15.76
C ALA A 209 11.23 5.33 -16.96
N PRO A 210 10.65 6.44 -17.42
CA PRO A 210 11.13 7.14 -18.61
C PRO A 210 12.57 7.61 -18.46
N GLY A 211 13.40 7.38 -19.49
CA GLY A 211 14.79 7.86 -19.50
C GLY A 211 15.75 7.01 -18.68
N LEU A 212 15.33 5.86 -18.13
CA LEU A 212 16.22 4.91 -17.48
C LEU A 212 16.77 3.87 -18.47
N GLY A 213 18.07 3.60 -18.37
CA GLY A 213 18.75 2.53 -19.11
C GLY A 213 18.47 1.13 -18.52
N THR A 214 19.22 0.13 -18.96
CA THR A 214 19.16 -1.25 -18.43
C THR A 214 20.09 -1.48 -17.24
N GLU A 215 20.88 -0.46 -16.88
CA GLU A 215 21.89 -0.55 -15.82
C GLU A 215 21.41 0.15 -14.56
N ALA A 216 21.78 -0.41 -13.41
CA ALA A 216 21.46 0.11 -12.09
C ALA A 216 22.39 1.27 -11.70
N ILE A 217 22.37 2.35 -12.49
CA ILE A 217 23.11 3.61 -12.22
C ILE A 217 22.12 4.71 -11.84
N GLU A 218 22.29 5.33 -10.67
CA GLU A 218 21.41 6.40 -10.18
C GLU A 218 21.48 7.62 -11.09
N PRO A 219 20.35 8.05 -11.69
CA PRO A 219 20.32 9.29 -12.46
C PRO A 219 20.52 10.52 -11.56
N PRO A 220 21.20 11.58 -12.04
CA PRO A 220 21.26 12.84 -11.32
C PRO A 220 19.87 13.36 -10.97
N ASN A 221 19.71 13.77 -9.71
CA ASN A 221 18.45 14.26 -9.13
C ASN A 221 17.31 13.22 -9.14
N TRP A 222 17.58 11.91 -9.12
CA TRP A 222 16.56 10.85 -9.06
C TRP A 222 15.45 11.13 -8.03
N ARG A 223 15.87 11.46 -6.79
CA ARG A 223 14.99 11.85 -5.68
C ARG A 223 14.06 13.06 -5.95
N LEU A 224 14.34 13.84 -6.99
CA LEU A 224 13.56 15.02 -7.38
C LEU A 224 12.80 14.83 -8.70
N ARG A 225 12.89 13.66 -9.33
CA ARG A 225 12.16 13.41 -10.56
C ARG A 225 10.79 12.86 -10.22
N PHE A 226 9.91 12.86 -11.22
CA PHE A 226 8.85 11.88 -11.34
C PHE A 226 7.63 11.98 -10.41
N CYS A 227 7.61 12.78 -9.35
CA CYS A 227 6.39 12.96 -8.56
C CYS A 227 5.26 13.60 -9.39
N GLU A 228 4.07 12.99 -9.42
CA GLU A 228 2.85 13.60 -9.98
C GLU A 228 2.45 14.83 -9.17
N VAL A 229 2.61 14.75 -7.85
CA VAL A 229 2.33 15.79 -6.88
C VAL A 229 3.55 15.97 -5.98
N TRP A 230 3.95 17.22 -5.74
CA TRP A 230 4.93 17.57 -4.71
C TRP A 230 4.21 17.82 -3.40
N ASP A 231 3.82 16.73 -2.73
CA ASP A 231 3.17 16.77 -1.42
C ASP A 231 4.06 16.12 -0.36
N THR A 232 4.53 16.92 0.59
CA THR A 232 5.27 16.46 1.78
C THR A 232 4.37 16.31 3.00
N GLY A 233 3.08 16.57 2.88
CA GLY A 233 2.14 16.69 4.00
C GLY A 233 2.07 15.45 4.88
N LEU A 234 2.09 14.24 4.30
CA LEU A 234 2.14 13.01 5.09
C LEU A 234 3.48 12.85 5.82
N LYS A 235 4.60 13.09 5.11
CA LYS A 235 5.94 13.04 5.70
C LYS A 235 6.10 14.04 6.86
N ASP A 236 5.72 15.29 6.62
CA ASP A 236 5.83 16.37 7.60
C ASP A 236 4.95 16.08 8.82
N PHE A 237 3.77 15.49 8.60
CA PHE A 237 2.89 15.03 9.67
C PHE A 237 3.53 13.90 10.49
N VAL A 238 4.04 12.85 9.83
CA VAL A 238 4.72 11.73 10.50
C VAL A 238 5.88 12.22 11.35
N LEU A 239 6.75 13.06 10.79
CA LEU A 239 7.88 13.63 11.54
C LEU A 239 7.43 14.51 12.71
N ALA A 240 6.36 15.29 12.56
CA ALA A 240 5.89 16.19 13.61
C ALA A 240 5.24 15.46 14.80
N TYR A 241 4.60 14.31 14.56
CA TYR A 241 3.74 13.66 15.56
C TYR A 241 4.24 12.29 16.04
N PHE A 242 5.02 11.58 15.24
CA PHE A 242 5.53 10.25 15.60
C PHE A 242 7.00 10.24 15.97
N SER A 243 7.78 11.25 15.58
CA SER A 243 9.18 11.29 15.96
C SER A 243 9.34 11.48 17.47
N ASP A 244 10.21 10.69 18.06
CA ASP A 244 10.62 10.87 19.44
C ASP A 244 11.34 12.23 19.58
N PRO A 245 10.90 13.12 20.49
CA PRO A 245 11.46 14.47 20.58
C PRO A 245 12.94 14.53 20.97
N SER A 246 13.48 13.45 21.56
CA SER A 246 14.86 13.40 22.05
C SER A 246 15.83 12.80 21.04
N THR A 247 15.38 11.80 20.28
CA THR A 247 16.22 11.02 19.34
C THR A 247 15.89 11.31 17.88
N GLY A 248 14.71 11.84 17.60
CA GLY A 248 14.16 11.97 16.24
C GLY A 248 13.73 10.66 15.61
N SER A 249 13.88 9.52 16.31
CA SER A 249 13.53 8.21 15.77
C SER A 249 12.03 8.00 15.71
N LEU A 250 11.56 7.32 14.68
CA LEU A 250 10.18 6.91 14.55
C LEU A 250 9.92 5.59 15.31
N PRO A 251 8.66 5.31 15.71
CA PRO A 251 8.34 4.12 16.52
C PRO A 251 8.71 2.81 15.84
N TRP A 252 8.64 2.79 14.50
CA TRP A 252 8.96 1.64 13.64
C TRP A 252 10.46 1.48 13.33
N GLU A 253 11.31 2.42 13.73
CA GLU A 253 12.77 2.34 13.51
C GLU A 253 13.50 1.59 14.64
N ARG A 254 12.78 1.10 15.66
CA ARG A 254 13.39 0.34 16.74
C ARG A 254 14.11 -0.89 16.19
N ALA A 255 15.40 -0.97 16.49
CA ALA A 255 16.27 -2.05 16.03
C ALA A 255 15.72 -3.41 16.45
N LEU A 256 15.82 -4.39 15.54
CA LEU A 256 15.77 -5.82 15.87
C LEU A 256 16.65 -6.03 17.10
N LEU A 257 16.04 -6.32 18.25
CA LEU A 257 16.78 -6.83 19.39
C LEU A 257 17.42 -8.14 18.90
N ARG A 258 18.73 -8.10 18.66
CA ARG A 258 19.55 -9.26 18.31
C ARG A 258 19.66 -10.21 19.49
#